data_AF-A0A219AK02-F1
#
_entry.id   AF-A0A219AK02-F1
#
_cell.length_a   1.000
_cell.length_b   1.000
_cell.length_c   1.000
_cell.angle_alpha   90.00
_cell.angle_beta   90.00
_cell.angle_gamma   90.00
#
_symmetry.space_group_name_H-M   'P 1'
#
loop_
_entity.id
_entity.type
_entity.pdbx_description
1 polymer ?
#
loop_
_entity_poly.entity_id
_entity_poly.type
_entity_poly.pdbx_seq_one_letter_code
_entity_poly.pdbx_strand_id
1 'polypeptide(L)'
;MMKTLDLNKPVAELIKEYPEVKDIMVELGFKAISQNLQSMGQIITIPKGSKIKNIPLDKIIKKFEDEGFEVINKGEPEVNKEKANNSSERVELLKSYITRLSNGEPLENIQEEFKDNFRHVSAKEIAKAEQTLIEEGFNLNDVQRLCDVHSALFHEMTDSERMEMLEAEMELGKQDVKNLENENNEGVNKSAEYMKIEGHPINVLILENNEISSLVNNIEKDLDDGKSALDVRKNLKVLKNITKHYSKKDNLLFPLLKGEYNFPGPSDVMWGVEDEILDTLSGIIHETEGKEEEIKKVLKRIKEMIYKEENILFPLCAEYFKKEEWVEIARDFNEYGPCLINEIPKWDEINENTEITEVNNDKIYLPGGTITLKQLRVVLNLLPVEITIIDENDINRFFDEGEKLFERPHIALNKEVYSCHPKKVEPVVRSLIEDFKSGKRDSMHVLGSKRHQKVLINYYALRDEENNYLGTMEAVLPLESIINILNDDKKGPVDY
;
A
#
# COMPACT_ATOMS: atom_id res chain seq x y z
N MET A 1 20.23 54.31 32.54
CA MET A 1 19.37 53.27 31.93
C MET A 1 20.29 52.18 31.44
N MET A 2 20.04 50.92 31.78
CA MET A 2 20.78 49.80 31.19
C MET A 2 20.46 49.76 29.69
N LYS A 3 21.50 49.59 28.85
CA LYS A 3 21.33 49.51 27.40
C LYS A 3 20.96 48.07 27.07
N THR A 4 19.79 47.85 26.51
CA THR A 4 19.31 46.49 26.20
C THR A 4 19.62 46.15 24.76
N LEU A 5 20.29 45.02 24.53
CA LEU A 5 20.68 44.54 23.20
C LEU A 5 19.89 43.28 22.85
N ASP A 6 19.02 43.37 21.84
CA ASP A 6 18.22 42.24 21.34
C ASP A 6 18.94 41.52 20.20
N LEU A 7 19.42 40.29 20.44
CA LEU A 7 20.21 39.55 19.45
C LEU A 7 19.42 39.05 18.23
N ASN A 8 18.08 39.12 18.28
CA ASN A 8 17.24 38.76 17.14
C ASN A 8 17.08 39.90 16.13
N LYS A 9 17.49 41.13 16.48
CA LYS A 9 17.51 42.25 15.53
C LYS A 9 18.68 42.14 14.54
N PRO A 10 18.50 42.59 13.28
CA PRO A 10 19.61 42.70 12.34
C PRO A 10 20.72 43.61 12.87
N VAL A 11 21.96 43.25 12.58
CA VAL A 11 23.15 43.97 13.06
C VAL A 11 23.15 45.45 12.65
N ALA A 12 22.64 45.79 11.46
CA ALA A 12 22.53 47.18 11.02
C ALA A 12 21.54 48.00 11.86
N GLU A 13 20.49 47.38 12.38
CA GLU A 13 19.52 48.03 13.27
C GLU A 13 20.14 48.27 14.66
N LEU A 14 20.85 47.28 15.19
CA LEU A 14 21.56 47.40 16.47
C LEU A 14 22.65 48.47 16.42
N ILE A 15 23.38 48.61 15.32
CA ILE A 15 24.39 49.67 15.13
C ILE A 15 23.72 51.06 15.00
N LYS A 16 22.52 51.12 14.44
CA LYS A 16 21.76 52.38 14.35
C LYS A 16 21.25 52.83 15.72
N GLU A 17 20.83 51.88 16.56
CA GLU A 17 20.38 52.13 17.94
C GLU A 17 21.57 52.42 18.88
N TYR A 18 22.68 51.70 18.71
CA TYR A 18 23.88 51.78 19.52
C TYR A 18 25.15 51.76 18.62
N PRO A 19 25.65 52.93 18.20
CA PRO A 19 26.81 53.02 17.28
C PRO A 19 28.06 52.27 17.75
N GLU A 20 28.27 52.17 19.06
CA GLU A 20 29.37 51.44 19.70
C GLU A 20 29.36 49.92 19.45
N VAL A 21 28.20 49.34 19.08
CA VAL A 21 28.09 47.91 18.70
C VAL A 21 29.00 47.60 17.52
N LYS A 22 29.18 48.56 16.61
CA LYS A 22 30.06 48.40 15.45
C LYS A 22 31.51 48.15 15.88
N ASP A 23 32.00 48.90 16.84
CA ASP A 23 33.40 48.83 17.27
C ASP A 23 33.64 47.54 18.08
N ILE A 24 32.70 47.16 18.94
CA ILE A 24 32.73 45.89 19.68
C ILE A 24 32.73 44.69 18.72
N MET A 25 31.90 44.72 17.67
CA MET A 25 31.87 43.64 16.68
C MET A 25 33.17 43.57 15.85
N VAL A 26 33.79 44.70 15.51
CA VAL A 26 35.09 44.71 14.84
C VAL A 26 36.18 44.12 15.74
N GLU A 27 36.18 44.45 17.03
CA GLU A 27 37.10 43.89 18.03
C GLU A 27 36.94 42.37 18.18
N LEU A 28 35.70 41.88 18.15
CA LEU A 28 35.36 40.46 18.18
C LEU A 28 35.74 39.69 16.90
N GLY A 29 36.22 40.37 15.86
CA GLY A 29 36.73 39.75 14.63
C GLY A 29 35.84 39.92 13.39
N PHE A 30 34.72 40.65 13.49
CA PHE A 30 33.80 40.88 12.39
C PHE A 30 34.21 42.06 11.50
N LYS A 31 35.45 42.05 11.00
CA LYS A 31 36.06 43.18 10.25
C LYS A 31 35.27 43.60 9.00
N ALA A 32 34.54 42.68 8.37
CA ALA A 32 33.71 42.92 7.18
C ALA A 32 32.54 43.89 7.42
N ILE A 33 32.09 44.03 8.67
CA ILE A 33 30.99 44.95 9.05
C ILE A 33 31.40 46.41 8.87
N SER A 34 32.69 46.73 8.97
CA SER A 34 33.18 48.10 8.76
C SER A 34 33.16 48.54 7.28
N GLN A 35 33.18 47.59 6.34
CA GLN A 35 33.34 47.85 4.90
C GLN A 35 32.05 47.66 4.08
N ASN A 36 31.09 46.84 4.52
CA ASN A 36 29.95 46.44 3.70
C ASN A 36 28.60 46.38 4.47
N LEU A 37 28.31 47.44 5.24
CA LEU A 37 27.10 47.51 6.09
C LEU A 37 25.78 47.51 5.28
N GLN A 38 25.81 47.99 4.04
CA GLN A 38 24.62 48.20 3.21
C GLN A 38 24.05 46.92 2.57
N SER A 39 24.82 45.84 2.45
CA SER A 39 24.39 44.62 1.75
C SER A 39 24.10 43.44 2.68
N MET A 40 24.97 43.15 3.65
CA MET A 40 24.82 41.98 4.54
C MET A 40 24.30 42.32 5.95
N GLY A 41 24.44 43.57 6.41
CA GLY A 41 24.06 43.96 7.77
C GLY A 41 22.55 44.09 8.01
N GLN A 42 21.75 44.25 6.94
CA GLN A 42 20.30 44.43 7.03
C GLN A 42 19.52 43.13 7.31
N ILE A 43 20.12 41.97 7.03
CA ILE A 43 19.44 40.66 7.05
C ILE A 43 20.08 39.71 8.08
N ILE A 44 21.32 39.95 8.49
CA ILE A 44 22.07 39.06 9.40
C ILE A 44 21.99 39.56 10.85
N THR A 45 21.65 38.65 11.76
CA THR A 45 21.65 38.86 13.22
C THR A 45 22.98 38.41 13.85
N ILE A 46 23.27 38.85 15.08
CA ILE A 46 24.52 38.50 15.79
C ILE A 46 24.70 36.96 15.95
N PRO A 47 23.66 36.17 16.31
CA PRO A 47 23.78 34.71 16.40
C PRO A 47 24.10 34.04 15.06
N LYS A 48 23.51 34.53 13.96
CA LYS A 48 23.82 34.02 12.61
C LYS A 48 25.24 34.39 12.18
N GLY A 49 25.68 35.62 12.49
CA GLY A 49 27.06 36.05 12.23
C GLY A 49 28.10 35.22 12.99
N SER A 50 27.83 34.93 14.27
CA SER A 50 28.64 34.06 15.13
C SER A 50 28.92 32.70 14.48
N LYS A 51 27.89 32.04 13.94
CA LYS A 51 28.01 30.76 13.22
C LYS A 51 28.87 30.89 11.96
N ILE A 52 28.64 31.90 11.12
CA ILE A 52 29.37 32.11 9.86
C ILE A 52 30.87 32.35 10.09
N LYS A 53 31.23 33.03 11.19
CA LYS A 53 32.62 33.33 11.53
C LYS A 53 33.25 32.33 12.50
N ASN A 54 32.50 31.31 12.91
CA ASN A 54 32.91 30.31 13.90
C ASN A 54 33.46 30.95 15.20
N ILE A 55 32.77 31.98 15.70
CA ILE A 55 33.10 32.65 16.96
C ILE A 55 32.02 32.27 17.98
N PRO A 56 32.36 31.67 19.13
CA PRO A 56 31.38 31.25 20.14
C PRO A 56 30.46 32.39 20.60
N LEU A 57 29.14 32.15 20.62
CA LEU A 57 28.12 33.17 20.90
C LEU A 57 28.17 33.64 22.36
N ASP A 58 28.48 32.74 23.29
CA ASP A 58 28.73 33.02 24.71
C ASP A 58 29.84 34.07 24.91
N LYS A 59 30.92 33.96 24.13
CA LYS A 59 32.02 34.94 24.15
C LYS A 59 31.59 36.32 23.66
N ILE A 60 30.71 36.36 22.65
CA ILE A 60 30.15 37.59 22.10
C ILE A 60 29.21 38.24 23.13
N ILE A 61 28.30 37.46 23.72
CA ILE A 61 27.36 37.90 24.75
C ILE A 61 28.12 38.46 25.95
N LYS A 62 29.12 37.73 26.44
CA LYS A 62 29.94 38.15 27.58
C LYS A 62 30.65 39.48 27.31
N LYS A 63 31.20 39.67 26.11
CA LYS A 63 31.85 40.94 25.73
C LYS A 63 30.85 42.10 25.69
N PHE A 64 29.61 41.89 25.24
CA PHE A 64 28.57 42.92 25.31
C PHE A 64 28.14 43.22 26.75
N GLU A 65 28.03 42.20 27.61
CA GLU A 65 27.74 42.37 29.04
C GLU A 65 28.87 43.11 29.78
N ASP A 66 30.14 42.81 29.48
CA ASP A 66 31.31 43.50 30.03
C ASP A 66 31.36 44.99 29.62
N GLU A 67 30.85 45.33 28.43
CA GLU A 67 30.72 46.72 27.94
C GLU A 67 29.42 47.41 28.43
N GLY A 68 28.67 46.75 29.32
CA GLY A 68 27.52 47.33 30.01
C GLY A 68 26.16 47.17 29.31
N PHE A 69 26.04 46.24 28.36
CA PHE A 69 24.76 45.88 27.75
C PHE A 69 24.05 44.76 28.51
N GLU A 70 22.73 44.87 28.63
CA GLU A 70 21.87 43.76 29.02
C GLU A 70 21.40 43.03 27.77
N VAL A 71 21.90 41.82 27.55
CA VAL A 71 21.60 41.07 26.32
C VAL A 71 20.35 40.22 26.51
N ILE A 72 19.35 40.43 25.66
CA ILE A 72 18.07 39.69 25.66
C ILE A 72 17.90 38.90 24.35
N ASN A 73 16.97 37.95 24.33
CA ASN A 73 16.72 37.05 23.20
C ASN A 73 18.00 36.39 22.70
N LYS A 74 18.74 35.74 23.62
CA LYS A 74 20.09 35.16 23.42
C LYS A 74 20.16 34.00 22.39
N GLY A 75 19.14 33.82 21.55
CA GLY A 75 18.83 32.58 20.85
C GLY A 75 18.02 31.66 21.75
N GLU A 76 17.14 30.85 21.16
CA GLU A 76 16.52 29.71 21.85
C GLU A 76 17.59 28.90 22.58
N PRO A 77 17.30 28.36 23.78
CA PRO A 77 18.21 27.42 24.40
C PRO A 77 18.53 26.35 23.38
N GLU A 78 19.83 26.10 23.18
CA GLU A 78 20.30 24.96 22.42
C GLU A 78 19.48 23.74 22.88
N VAL A 79 18.68 23.18 21.97
CA VAL A 79 18.47 21.74 21.98
C VAL A 79 19.89 21.20 21.95
N ASN A 80 20.29 20.58 23.06
CA ASN A 80 21.53 19.83 23.15
C ASN A 80 21.75 19.14 21.80
N LYS A 81 22.97 19.24 21.26
CA LYS A 81 23.45 18.31 20.24
C LYS A 81 23.62 16.90 20.84
N GLU A 82 22.59 16.42 21.50
CA GLU A 82 22.37 15.02 21.80
C GLU A 82 21.46 14.54 20.68
N LYS A 83 21.92 13.53 19.93
CA LYS A 83 21.07 12.78 19.00
C LYS A 83 19.74 12.51 19.71
N ALA A 84 18.61 12.72 19.05
CA ALA A 84 17.29 12.43 19.62
C ALA A 84 17.33 11.00 20.20
N ASN A 85 17.23 10.88 21.52
CA ASN A 85 17.48 9.62 22.23
C ASN A 85 16.18 8.87 22.54
N ASN A 86 15.01 9.46 22.26
CA ASN A 86 13.70 8.83 22.46
C ASN A 86 12.72 9.12 21.30
N SER A 87 11.73 8.24 21.13
CA SER A 87 10.74 8.26 20.05
C SER A 87 9.85 9.51 20.06
N SER A 88 9.61 10.14 21.22
CA SER A 88 8.76 11.33 21.32
C SER A 88 9.42 12.57 20.73
N GLU A 89 10.72 12.76 20.93
CA GLU A 89 11.48 13.87 20.35
C GLU A 89 11.58 13.76 18.82
N ARG A 90 11.71 12.54 18.30
CA ARG A 90 11.75 12.29 16.86
C ARG A 90 10.41 12.60 16.19
N VAL A 91 9.29 12.26 16.81
CA VAL A 91 7.96 12.61 16.30
C VAL A 91 7.80 14.14 16.19
N GLU A 92 8.27 14.91 17.18
CA GLU A 92 8.26 16.38 17.12
C GLU A 92 9.18 16.95 16.03
N LEU A 93 10.35 16.33 15.81
CA LEU A 93 11.23 16.64 14.69
C LEU A 93 10.54 16.41 13.33
N LEU A 94 9.85 15.28 13.17
CA LEU A 94 9.10 14.97 11.94
C LEU A 94 7.97 15.97 11.69
N LYS A 95 7.23 16.38 12.73
CA LYS A 95 6.23 17.46 12.64
C LYS A 95 6.85 18.77 12.15
N SER A 96 8.04 19.09 12.65
CA SER A 96 8.75 20.31 12.26
C SER A 96 9.12 20.28 10.77
N TYR A 97 9.58 19.13 10.26
CA TYR A 97 9.92 18.96 8.85
C TYR A 97 8.70 19.06 7.94
N ILE A 98 7.58 18.42 8.31
CA ILE A 98 6.32 18.52 7.56
C ILE A 98 5.86 19.98 7.49
N THR A 99 5.86 20.68 8.62
CA THR A 99 5.44 22.08 8.68
C THR A 99 6.31 22.97 7.80
N ARG A 100 7.62 22.73 7.78
CA ARG A 100 8.59 23.46 6.94
C ARG A 100 8.39 23.18 5.44
N LEU A 101 8.17 21.92 5.06
CA LEU A 101 7.84 21.51 3.70
C LEU A 101 6.54 22.16 3.21
N SER A 102 5.48 22.13 4.03
CA SER A 102 4.19 22.75 3.69
C SER A 102 4.30 24.28 3.58
N ASN A 103 5.25 24.90 4.29
CA ASN A 103 5.56 26.33 4.19
C ASN A 103 6.48 26.70 3.01
N GLY A 104 6.85 25.73 2.17
CA GLY A 104 7.60 25.97 0.94
C GLY A 104 9.12 25.92 1.08
N GLU A 105 9.64 25.35 2.17
CA GLU A 105 11.08 25.07 2.26
C GLU A 105 11.49 23.99 1.24
N PRO A 106 12.59 24.16 0.50
CA PRO A 106 13.08 23.16 -0.44
C PRO A 106 13.42 21.83 0.25
N LEU A 107 13.05 20.72 -0.40
CA LEU A 107 13.27 19.36 0.10
C LEU A 107 14.75 19.10 0.43
N GLU A 108 15.66 19.69 -0.33
CA GLU A 108 17.10 19.52 -0.23
C GLU A 108 17.66 19.97 1.13
N ASN A 109 17.10 21.04 1.72
CA ASN A 109 17.55 21.53 3.03
C ASN A 109 17.13 20.59 4.17
N ILE A 110 15.93 20.02 4.04
CA ILE A 110 15.37 19.11 5.04
C ILE A 110 16.02 17.74 4.91
N GLN A 111 16.43 17.33 3.72
CA GLN A 111 17.17 16.08 3.49
C GLN A 111 18.46 16.00 4.30
N GLU A 112 19.31 17.04 4.32
CA GLU A 112 20.55 17.01 5.12
C GLU A 112 20.26 16.86 6.62
N GLU A 113 19.32 17.65 7.15
CA GLU A 113 18.94 17.57 8.56
C GLU A 113 18.29 16.24 8.91
N PHE A 114 17.48 15.69 8.00
CA PHE A 114 16.86 14.40 8.15
C PHE A 114 17.94 13.30 8.20
N LYS A 115 18.91 13.33 7.30
CA LYS A 115 20.04 12.38 7.24
C LYS A 115 20.75 12.30 8.58
N ASP A 116 21.06 13.44 9.17
CA ASP A 116 21.82 13.49 10.43
C ASP A 116 21.01 12.98 11.64
N ASN A 117 19.70 13.25 11.67
CA ASN A 117 18.85 12.93 12.82
C ASN A 117 18.23 11.52 12.76
N PHE A 118 18.05 10.96 11.55
CA PHE A 118 17.32 9.71 11.33
C PHE A 118 18.17 8.58 10.74
N ARG A 119 19.49 8.77 10.58
CA ARG A 119 20.41 7.74 10.05
C ARG A 119 20.32 6.36 10.72
N HIS A 120 19.89 6.31 11.97
CA HIS A 120 19.86 5.11 12.82
C HIS A 120 18.45 4.78 13.32
N VAL A 121 17.41 5.29 12.66
CA VAL A 121 16.01 5.12 13.07
C VAL A 121 15.42 3.94 12.33
N SER A 122 14.86 2.99 13.08
CA SER A 122 14.22 1.82 12.48
C SER A 122 12.98 2.22 11.67
N ALA A 123 12.68 1.45 10.62
CA ALA A 123 11.47 1.62 9.81
C ALA A 123 10.18 1.63 10.65
N LYS A 124 10.15 0.88 11.75
CA LYS A 124 9.04 0.85 12.72
C LYS A 124 8.82 2.19 13.42
N GLU A 125 9.89 2.85 13.83
CA GLU A 125 9.82 4.14 14.51
C GLU A 125 9.35 5.24 13.54
N ILE A 126 9.75 5.14 12.27
CA ILE A 126 9.25 5.99 11.18
C ILE A 126 7.76 5.76 10.93
N ALA A 127 7.35 4.50 10.69
CA ALA A 127 5.95 4.15 10.44
C ALA A 127 5.03 4.56 11.60
N LYS A 128 5.49 4.39 12.85
CA LYS A 128 4.74 4.82 14.04
C LYS A 128 4.62 6.33 14.14
N ALA A 129 5.65 7.06 13.73
CA ALA A 129 5.58 8.51 13.68
C ALA A 129 4.64 9.01 12.58
N GLU A 130 4.69 8.42 11.39
CA GLU A 130 3.75 8.70 10.29
C GLU A 130 2.30 8.44 10.72
N GLN A 131 2.05 7.34 11.42
CA GLN A 131 0.74 7.02 11.97
C GLN A 131 0.27 8.10 12.97
N THR A 132 1.16 8.52 13.87
CA THR A 132 0.86 9.58 14.86
C THR A 132 0.51 10.89 14.16
N LEU A 133 1.20 11.24 13.07
CA LEU A 133 0.92 12.43 12.28
C LEU A 133 -0.46 12.38 11.61
N ILE A 134 -0.84 11.22 11.05
CA ILE A 134 -2.17 11.03 10.46
C ILE A 134 -3.26 11.15 11.53
N GLU A 135 -3.07 10.55 12.70
CA GLU A 135 -4.01 10.64 13.84
C GLU A 135 -4.18 12.08 14.36
N GLU A 136 -3.12 12.88 14.30
CA GLU A 136 -3.14 14.30 14.65
C GLU A 136 -3.75 15.20 13.56
N GLY A 137 -4.15 14.62 12.43
CA GLY A 137 -4.91 15.31 11.37
C GLY A 137 -4.06 15.95 10.28
N PHE A 138 -2.77 15.59 10.16
CA PHE A 138 -1.96 15.98 9.01
C PHE A 138 -2.47 15.30 7.73
N ASN A 139 -2.37 16.00 6.58
CA ASN A 139 -2.81 15.46 5.30
C ASN A 139 -1.87 14.34 4.82
N LEU A 140 -2.44 13.26 4.29
CA LEU A 140 -1.73 12.17 3.63
C LEU A 140 -0.66 12.66 2.64
N ASN A 141 -0.95 13.68 1.84
CA ASN A 141 0.01 14.21 0.86
C ASN A 141 1.25 14.83 1.52
N ASP A 142 1.11 15.45 2.70
CA ASP A 142 2.23 16.05 3.42
C ASP A 142 3.08 14.97 4.11
N VAL A 143 2.44 13.91 4.60
CA VAL A 143 3.12 12.72 5.16
C VAL A 143 3.87 11.98 4.05
N GLN A 144 3.28 11.80 2.87
CA GLN A 144 3.93 11.20 1.70
C GLN A 144 5.22 11.93 1.29
N ARG A 145 5.24 13.26 1.34
CA ARG A 145 6.45 14.06 1.03
C ARG A 145 7.60 13.79 1.99
N LEU A 146 7.31 13.54 3.26
CA LEU A 146 8.32 13.14 4.23
C LEU A 146 8.89 11.75 3.87
N CYS A 147 8.06 10.81 3.43
CA CYS A 147 8.52 9.49 2.97
C CYS A 147 9.46 9.58 1.75
N ASP A 148 9.25 10.58 0.88
CA ASP A 148 10.14 10.84 -0.25
C ASP A 148 11.50 11.40 0.19
N VAL A 149 11.57 12.16 1.29
CA VAL A 149 12.84 12.56 1.94
C VAL A 149 13.64 11.34 2.37
N HIS A 150 13.00 10.35 3.01
CA HIS A 150 13.71 9.16 3.49
C HIS A 150 14.29 8.35 2.33
N SER A 151 13.54 8.24 1.24
CA SER A 151 13.95 7.50 0.04
C SER A 151 15.13 8.19 -0.67
N ALA A 152 15.15 9.53 -0.69
CA ALA A 152 16.24 10.33 -1.25
C ALA A 152 17.59 10.14 -0.55
N LEU A 153 17.58 9.80 0.74
CA LEU A 153 18.80 9.54 1.50
C LEU A 153 19.56 8.29 1.05
N PHE A 154 18.85 7.34 0.43
CA PHE A 154 19.43 6.10 -0.09
C PHE A 154 19.80 6.19 -1.59
N HIS A 155 19.42 7.28 -2.26
CA HIS A 155 19.70 7.50 -3.69
C HIS A 155 21.13 7.95 -4.00
N GLU A 156 21.85 8.49 -3.02
CA GLU A 156 23.25 8.92 -3.21
C GLU A 156 24.28 7.84 -2.88
N MET A 157 23.85 6.69 -2.36
CA MET A 157 24.76 5.64 -1.90
C MET A 157 24.89 4.56 -2.97
N THR A 158 26.13 4.22 -3.32
CA THR A 158 26.43 3.05 -4.16
C THR A 158 25.99 1.77 -3.45
N ASP A 159 25.75 0.67 -4.19
CA ASP A 159 25.38 -0.61 -3.60
C ASP A 159 26.40 -1.10 -2.55
N SER A 160 27.69 -0.77 -2.74
CA SER A 160 28.75 -1.04 -1.78
C SER A 160 28.63 -0.20 -0.50
N GLU A 161 28.30 1.08 -0.61
CA GLU A 161 28.12 1.97 0.54
C GLU A 161 26.82 1.67 1.31
N ARG A 162 25.78 1.15 0.62
CA ARG A 162 24.59 0.60 1.28
C ARG A 162 24.93 -0.65 2.08
N MET A 163 25.69 -1.58 1.50
CA MET A 163 26.11 -2.81 2.18
C MET A 163 27.07 -2.51 3.34
N GLU A 164 28.00 -1.58 3.19
CA GLU A 164 28.89 -1.13 4.26
C GLU A 164 28.12 -0.40 5.38
N MET A 165 27.06 0.34 5.06
CA MET A 165 26.24 1.01 6.08
C MET A 165 25.34 0.01 6.82
N LEU A 166 24.80 -1.00 6.12
CA LEU A 166 24.09 -2.14 6.72
C LEU A 166 25.03 -2.99 7.59
N GLU A 167 26.25 -3.27 7.12
CA GLU A 167 27.29 -3.96 7.90
C GLU A 167 27.73 -3.12 9.11
N ALA A 168 27.85 -1.80 8.95
CA ALA A 168 28.15 -0.89 10.05
C ALA A 168 27.02 -0.80 11.08
N GLU A 169 25.75 -0.85 10.67
CA GLU A 169 24.61 -1.00 11.60
C GLU A 169 24.63 -2.36 12.32
N MET A 170 24.99 -3.43 11.62
CA MET A 170 25.18 -4.76 12.21
C MET A 170 26.39 -4.85 13.15
N GLU A 171 27.46 -4.07 12.93
CA GLU A 171 28.65 -4.02 13.79
C GLU A 171 28.52 -3.04 14.96
N LEU A 172 27.89 -1.88 14.77
CA LEU A 172 27.60 -0.92 15.85
C LEU A 172 26.59 -1.50 16.86
N GLY A 173 25.67 -2.37 16.40
CA GLY A 173 24.82 -3.19 17.27
C GLY A 173 25.58 -4.16 18.19
N LYS A 174 26.89 -4.39 17.97
CA LYS A 174 27.74 -5.21 18.85
C LYS A 174 28.52 -4.39 19.89
N GLN A 175 28.68 -3.08 19.71
CA GLN A 175 29.53 -2.27 20.60
C GLN A 175 28.78 -1.49 21.69
N ASP A 176 27.47 -1.28 21.56
CA ASP A 176 26.62 -0.73 22.65
C ASP A 176 25.92 -1.84 23.48
N VAL A 177 26.47 -3.05 23.47
CA VAL A 177 26.02 -4.16 24.33
C VAL A 177 26.59 -3.98 25.74
N LYS A 178 25.92 -3.15 26.53
CA LYS A 178 25.85 -3.43 27.97
C LYS A 178 24.63 -2.91 28.72
N ASN A 179 23.63 -2.30 28.08
CA ASN A 179 22.37 -1.92 28.77
C ASN A 179 21.08 -1.95 27.93
N LEU A 180 21.08 -2.49 26.71
CA LEU A 180 19.87 -2.61 25.88
C LEU A 180 19.86 -3.97 25.15
N GLU A 181 19.85 -5.06 25.91
CA GLU A 181 19.30 -6.32 25.38
C GLU A 181 17.78 -6.23 25.45
N ASN A 182 17.13 -6.40 24.29
CA ASN A 182 15.68 -6.42 24.01
C ASN A 182 15.11 -5.08 23.49
N GLU A 183 14.90 -4.98 22.16
CA GLU A 183 13.63 -4.54 21.52
C GLU A 183 13.75 -4.11 20.03
N ASN A 184 14.94 -3.94 19.44
CA ASN A 184 15.06 -3.21 18.15
C ASN A 184 15.38 -4.01 16.86
N ASN A 185 15.14 -5.32 16.75
CA ASN A 185 15.40 -6.01 15.45
C ASN A 185 14.58 -7.28 15.13
N GLU A 186 13.46 -7.54 15.82
CA GLU A 186 12.72 -8.80 15.65
C GLU A 186 12.08 -8.94 14.25
N GLY A 187 11.43 -7.90 13.72
CA GLY A 187 10.79 -7.92 12.40
C GLY A 187 11.76 -8.09 11.24
N VAL A 188 12.92 -7.42 11.28
CA VAL A 188 13.97 -7.54 10.25
C VAL A 188 14.55 -8.95 10.24
N ASN A 189 14.83 -9.51 11.42
CA ASN A 189 15.32 -10.89 11.54
C ASN A 189 14.29 -11.90 11.01
N LYS A 190 13.02 -11.77 11.40
CA LYS A 190 11.94 -12.65 10.91
C LYS A 190 11.75 -12.53 9.40
N SER A 191 11.76 -11.32 8.84
CA SER A 191 11.67 -11.10 7.39
C SER A 191 12.82 -11.78 6.65
N ALA A 192 14.05 -11.66 7.17
CA ALA A 192 15.23 -12.33 6.60
C ALA A 192 15.19 -13.87 6.73
N GLU A 193 14.53 -14.40 7.75
CA GLU A 193 14.25 -15.84 7.87
C GLU A 193 13.20 -16.28 6.84
N TYR A 194 12.07 -15.58 6.77
CA TYR A 194 10.99 -15.85 5.82
C TYR A 194 11.41 -15.73 4.35
N MET A 195 12.31 -14.81 4.03
CA MET A 195 12.93 -14.69 2.70
C MET A 195 13.61 -16.00 2.24
N LYS A 196 14.09 -16.83 3.17
CA LYS A 196 14.79 -18.09 2.86
C LYS A 196 13.87 -19.30 2.76
N ILE A 197 12.61 -19.15 3.18
CA ILE A 197 11.62 -20.22 3.12
C ILE A 197 10.98 -20.20 1.75
N GLU A 198 11.24 -21.23 0.95
CA GLU A 198 10.69 -21.34 -0.40
C GLU A 198 9.15 -21.32 -0.37
N GLY A 199 8.57 -20.46 -1.21
CA GLY A 199 7.12 -20.31 -1.36
C GLY A 199 6.44 -19.48 -0.26
N HIS A 200 7.15 -19.12 0.80
CA HIS A 200 6.61 -18.18 1.79
C HIS A 200 6.26 -16.84 1.11
N PRO A 201 5.15 -16.15 1.46
CA PRO A 201 4.75 -14.91 0.78
C PRO A 201 5.85 -13.84 0.67
N ILE A 202 6.62 -13.59 1.74
CA ILE A 202 7.79 -12.70 1.70
C ILE A 202 8.88 -13.19 0.72
N ASN A 203 9.17 -14.49 0.68
CA ASN A 203 10.11 -15.05 -0.29
C ASN A 203 9.64 -14.81 -1.73
N VAL A 204 8.36 -15.06 -2.01
CA VAL A 204 7.77 -14.83 -3.35
C VAL A 204 7.86 -13.35 -3.73
N LEU A 205 7.46 -12.43 -2.85
CA LEU A 205 7.49 -10.99 -3.15
C LEU A 205 8.92 -10.49 -3.40
N ILE A 206 9.91 -10.99 -2.66
CA ILE A 206 11.33 -10.66 -2.89
C ILE A 206 11.84 -11.24 -4.22
N LEU A 207 11.44 -12.46 -4.59
CA LEU A 207 11.77 -13.01 -5.92
C LEU A 207 11.19 -12.16 -7.04
N GLU A 208 9.95 -11.69 -6.89
CA GLU A 208 9.33 -10.77 -7.85
C GLU A 208 10.08 -9.43 -7.90
N ASN A 209 10.47 -8.85 -6.77
CA ASN A 209 11.25 -7.62 -6.69
C ASN A 209 12.60 -7.71 -7.39
N ASN A 210 13.29 -8.84 -7.26
CA ASN A 210 14.55 -9.08 -7.95
C ASN A 210 14.37 -9.05 -9.48
N GLU A 211 13.32 -9.70 -10.01
CA GLU A 211 13.02 -9.68 -11.45
C GLU A 211 12.55 -8.32 -11.94
N ILE A 212 11.74 -7.60 -11.15
CA ILE A 212 11.35 -6.22 -11.43
C ILE A 212 12.60 -5.33 -11.51
N SER A 213 13.47 -5.40 -10.50
CA SER A 213 14.72 -4.63 -10.43
C SER A 213 15.64 -4.94 -11.61
N SER A 214 15.80 -6.21 -11.96
CA SER A 214 16.56 -6.64 -13.14
C SER A 214 16.02 -6.03 -14.43
N LEU A 215 14.70 -6.08 -14.65
CA LEU A 215 14.07 -5.49 -15.83
C LEU A 215 14.20 -3.96 -15.86
N VAL A 216 13.99 -3.31 -14.72
CA VAL A 216 14.14 -1.86 -14.56
C VAL A 216 15.58 -1.43 -14.92
N ASN A 217 16.59 -2.10 -14.36
CA ASN A 217 18.00 -1.81 -14.64
C ASN A 217 18.36 -2.02 -16.12
N ASN A 218 17.80 -3.05 -16.75
CA ASN A 218 17.99 -3.29 -18.19
C ASN A 218 17.38 -2.17 -19.05
N ILE A 219 16.20 -1.65 -18.67
CA ILE A 219 15.57 -0.52 -19.38
C ILE A 219 16.38 0.77 -19.19
N GLU A 220 16.82 1.06 -17.98
CA GLU A 220 17.66 2.24 -17.71
C GLU A 220 18.96 2.20 -18.51
N LYS A 221 19.66 1.06 -18.50
CA LYS A 221 20.88 0.87 -19.27
C LYS A 221 20.65 1.09 -20.77
N ASP A 222 19.55 0.55 -21.30
CA ASP A 222 19.17 0.73 -22.70
C ASP A 222 18.99 2.21 -23.06
N LEU A 223 18.35 2.99 -22.19
CA LEU A 223 18.19 4.44 -22.38
C LEU A 223 19.51 5.20 -22.24
N ASP A 224 20.38 4.80 -21.31
CA ASP A 224 21.70 5.40 -21.12
C ASP A 224 22.65 5.10 -22.29
N ASP A 225 22.50 3.93 -22.92
CA ASP A 225 23.18 3.55 -24.17
C ASP A 225 22.62 4.29 -25.41
N GLY A 226 21.65 5.20 -25.22
CA GLY A 226 21.11 6.08 -26.26
C GLY A 226 19.94 5.49 -27.05
N LYS A 227 19.33 4.39 -26.58
CA LYS A 227 18.08 3.90 -27.17
C LYS A 227 16.92 4.84 -26.84
N SER A 228 15.97 4.93 -27.75
CA SER A 228 14.77 5.77 -27.58
C SER A 228 13.72 5.12 -26.69
N ALA A 229 12.75 5.90 -26.24
CA ALA A 229 11.58 5.41 -25.53
C ALA A 229 10.82 4.32 -26.33
N LEU A 230 10.80 4.41 -27.66
CA LEU A 230 10.16 3.42 -28.52
C LEU A 230 10.89 2.07 -28.52
N ASP A 231 12.22 2.08 -28.41
CA ASP A 231 13.04 0.87 -28.38
C ASP A 231 12.77 0.05 -27.12
N VAL A 232 12.58 0.72 -25.98
CA VAL A 232 12.31 0.06 -24.69
C VAL A 232 10.82 -0.23 -24.45
N ARG A 233 9.93 0.21 -25.34
CA ARG A 233 8.47 0.07 -25.18
C ARG A 233 8.02 -1.36 -24.93
N LYS A 234 8.66 -2.34 -25.56
CA LYS A 234 8.34 -3.76 -25.35
C LYS A 234 8.61 -4.17 -23.90
N ASN A 235 9.74 -3.74 -23.35
CA ASN A 235 10.12 -4.04 -21.97
C ASN A 235 9.20 -3.29 -20.98
N LEU A 236 8.77 -2.06 -21.28
CA LEU A 236 7.76 -1.35 -20.47
C LEU A 236 6.42 -2.10 -20.43
N LYS A 237 5.97 -2.69 -21.54
CA LYS A 237 4.77 -3.54 -21.55
C LYS A 237 4.93 -4.79 -20.69
N VAL A 238 6.12 -5.37 -20.64
CA VAL A 238 6.43 -6.49 -19.74
C VAL A 238 6.45 -6.01 -18.29
N LEU A 239 7.08 -4.87 -18.01
CA LEU A 239 7.15 -4.25 -16.69
C LEU A 239 5.77 -3.92 -16.12
N LYS A 240 4.78 -3.63 -16.97
CA LYS A 240 3.38 -3.43 -16.54
C LYS A 240 2.80 -4.63 -15.78
N ASN A 241 3.39 -5.82 -15.89
CA ASN A 241 3.00 -6.96 -15.03
C ASN A 241 3.23 -6.71 -13.54
N ILE A 242 3.99 -5.68 -13.15
CA ILE A 242 4.14 -5.21 -11.77
C ILE A 242 2.81 -4.94 -11.07
N THR A 243 1.73 -4.65 -11.82
CA THR A 243 0.37 -4.57 -11.27
C THR A 243 0.00 -5.83 -10.48
N LYS A 244 0.44 -7.02 -10.92
CA LYS A 244 0.17 -8.28 -10.19
C LYS A 244 0.96 -8.37 -8.88
N HIS A 245 2.14 -7.76 -8.80
CA HIS A 245 2.90 -7.70 -7.56
C HIS A 245 2.19 -6.76 -6.57
N TYR A 246 1.82 -5.56 -7.02
CA TYR A 246 1.08 -4.59 -6.21
C TYR A 246 -0.26 -5.16 -5.74
N SER A 247 -1.06 -5.76 -6.63
CA SER A 247 -2.34 -6.38 -6.23
C SER A 247 -2.22 -7.44 -5.13
N LYS A 248 -1.11 -8.20 -5.04
CA LYS A 248 -0.90 -9.13 -3.92
C LYS A 248 -0.75 -8.37 -2.61
N LYS A 249 0.03 -7.29 -2.58
CA LYS A 249 0.23 -6.47 -1.38
C LYS A 249 -1.06 -5.74 -0.99
N ASP A 250 -1.71 -5.12 -1.98
CA ASP A 250 -2.87 -4.24 -1.78
C ASP A 250 -4.06 -5.00 -1.19
N ASN A 251 -4.27 -6.23 -1.66
CA ASN A 251 -5.42 -7.02 -1.27
C ASN A 251 -5.15 -8.01 -0.14
N LEU A 252 -3.87 -8.36 0.12
CA LEU A 252 -3.54 -9.41 1.09
C LEU A 252 -2.72 -8.91 2.29
N LEU A 253 -1.84 -7.91 2.12
CA LEU A 253 -1.03 -7.37 3.22
C LEU A 253 -1.69 -6.13 3.84
N PHE A 254 -2.08 -5.16 3.02
CA PHE A 254 -2.63 -3.88 3.51
C PHE A 254 -3.92 -4.03 4.32
N PRO A 255 -4.90 -4.88 3.95
CA PRO A 255 -6.14 -5.02 4.71
C PRO A 255 -5.89 -5.60 6.10
N LEU A 256 -4.94 -6.54 6.24
CA LEU A 256 -4.55 -7.09 7.53
C LEU A 256 -3.83 -6.05 8.39
N LEU A 257 -2.87 -5.31 7.83
CA LEU A 257 -2.20 -4.22 8.54
C LEU A 257 -3.19 -3.17 9.05
N LYS A 258 -4.16 -2.78 8.22
CA LYS A 258 -5.15 -1.75 8.54
C LYS A 258 -6.23 -2.24 9.51
N GLY A 259 -6.81 -3.41 9.25
CA GLY A 259 -7.96 -3.93 9.98
C GLY A 259 -7.60 -4.62 11.29
N GLU A 260 -6.61 -5.50 11.27
CA GLU A 260 -6.28 -6.37 12.42
C GLU A 260 -5.19 -5.77 13.30
N TYR A 261 -4.22 -5.07 12.69
CA TYR A 261 -3.04 -4.54 13.39
C TYR A 261 -3.02 -3.03 13.59
N ASN A 262 -4.01 -2.30 13.03
CA ASN A 262 -4.17 -0.85 13.16
C ASN A 262 -2.93 -0.03 12.75
N PHE A 263 -2.29 -0.40 11.63
CA PHE A 263 -1.20 0.33 10.98
C PHE A 263 -1.61 0.82 9.56
N PRO A 264 -2.57 1.75 9.42
CA PRO A 264 -2.99 2.24 8.12
C PRO A 264 -1.94 3.08 7.39
N GLY A 265 -1.08 3.83 8.11
CA GLY A 265 -0.15 4.80 7.52
C GLY A 265 0.75 4.25 6.38
N PRO A 266 1.53 3.18 6.60
CA PRO A 266 2.37 2.61 5.56
C PRO A 266 1.57 2.14 4.34
N SER A 267 0.40 1.55 4.57
CA SER A 267 -0.46 1.01 3.50
C SER A 267 -1.05 2.13 2.65
N ASP A 268 -1.64 3.16 3.27
CA ASP A 268 -2.29 4.27 2.57
C ASP A 268 -1.27 5.12 1.78
N VAL A 269 -0.05 5.27 2.29
CA VAL A 269 1.06 5.96 1.62
C VAL A 269 1.55 5.17 0.40
N MET A 270 1.84 3.87 0.57
CA MET A 270 2.37 3.04 -0.52
C MET A 270 1.36 2.90 -1.66
N TRP A 271 0.07 2.76 -1.34
CA TRP A 271 -0.99 2.65 -2.34
C TRP A 271 -1.03 3.86 -3.29
N GLY A 272 -0.98 5.08 -2.74
CA GLY A 272 -0.95 6.29 -3.57
C GLY A 272 0.26 6.37 -4.52
N VAL A 273 1.39 5.81 -4.11
CA VAL A 273 2.60 5.74 -4.94
C VAL A 273 2.47 4.68 -6.04
N GLU A 274 1.84 3.55 -5.75
CA GLU A 274 1.59 2.49 -6.73
C GLU A 274 0.64 2.96 -7.82
N ASP A 275 -0.44 3.65 -7.45
CA ASP A 275 -1.36 4.27 -8.40
C ASP A 275 -0.62 5.26 -9.32
N GLU A 276 0.22 6.12 -8.75
CA GLU A 276 1.06 7.05 -9.52
C GLU A 276 1.96 6.32 -10.53
N ILE A 277 2.65 5.25 -10.09
CA ILE A 277 3.51 4.43 -10.94
C ILE A 277 2.70 3.80 -12.08
N LEU A 278 1.56 3.18 -11.78
CA LEU A 278 0.75 2.44 -12.74
C LEU A 278 0.08 3.35 -13.77
N ASP A 279 -0.41 4.50 -13.34
CA ASP A 279 -1.00 5.52 -14.22
C ASP A 279 0.06 6.11 -15.14
N THR A 280 1.22 6.48 -14.59
CA THR A 280 2.35 7.02 -15.37
C THR A 280 2.83 5.99 -16.39
N LEU A 281 3.04 4.74 -15.98
CA LEU A 281 3.48 3.65 -16.86
C LEU A 281 2.45 3.39 -17.97
N SER A 282 1.16 3.40 -17.65
CA SER A 282 0.09 3.23 -18.63
C SER A 282 0.04 4.39 -19.63
N GLY A 283 0.21 5.63 -19.18
CA GLY A 283 0.30 6.82 -20.02
C GLY A 283 1.51 6.78 -20.96
N ILE A 284 2.68 6.35 -20.49
CA ILE A 284 3.89 6.17 -21.31
C ILE A 284 3.69 5.06 -22.35
N ILE A 285 3.06 3.93 -21.99
CA ILE A 285 2.85 2.83 -22.95
C ILE A 285 1.85 3.21 -24.05
N HIS A 286 0.86 4.05 -23.73
CA HIS A 286 -0.12 4.56 -24.69
C HIS A 286 0.53 5.49 -25.72
N GLU A 287 1.27 6.50 -25.24
CA GLU A 287 2.00 7.47 -26.05
C GLU A 287 3.46 7.47 -25.62
N THR A 288 4.31 6.72 -26.32
CA THR A 288 5.68 6.42 -25.85
C THR A 288 6.75 7.34 -26.42
N GLU A 289 6.51 7.96 -27.59
CA GLU A 289 7.52 8.75 -28.28
C GLU A 289 7.97 9.98 -27.46
N GLY A 290 9.29 10.19 -27.34
CA GLY A 290 9.86 11.36 -26.65
C GLY A 290 9.73 11.37 -25.12
N LYS A 291 9.39 10.23 -24.50
CA LYS A 291 9.17 10.11 -23.04
C LYS A 291 10.35 9.53 -22.27
N GLU A 292 11.58 9.64 -22.77
CA GLU A 292 12.78 9.08 -22.14
C GLU A 292 12.94 9.55 -20.69
N GLU A 293 12.73 10.84 -20.42
CA GLU A 293 12.85 11.42 -19.08
C GLU A 293 11.74 10.96 -18.14
N GLU A 294 10.49 10.84 -18.62
CA GLU A 294 9.37 10.31 -17.83
C GLU A 294 9.58 8.83 -17.50
N ILE A 295 10.14 8.06 -18.44
CA ILE A 295 10.52 6.66 -18.20
C ILE A 295 11.56 6.60 -17.08
N LYS A 296 12.65 7.38 -17.14
CA LYS A 296 13.67 7.37 -16.08
C LYS A 296 13.07 7.72 -14.70
N LYS A 297 12.14 8.66 -14.65
CA LYS A 297 11.43 9.01 -13.40
C LYS A 297 10.59 7.85 -12.87
N VAL A 298 9.80 7.18 -13.71
CA VAL A 298 8.96 6.07 -13.26
C VAL A 298 9.81 4.87 -12.83
N LEU A 299 10.92 4.59 -13.51
CA LEU A 299 11.87 3.53 -13.15
C LEU A 299 12.51 3.80 -11.79
N LYS A 300 12.93 5.04 -11.54
CA LYS A 300 13.41 5.47 -10.22
C LYS A 300 12.34 5.27 -9.14
N ARG A 301 11.09 5.64 -9.41
CA ARG A 301 9.97 5.47 -8.47
C ARG A 301 9.68 4.01 -8.13
N ILE A 302 9.82 3.11 -9.10
CA ILE A 302 9.71 1.66 -8.88
C ILE A 302 10.83 1.16 -7.95
N LYS A 303 12.08 1.62 -8.13
CA LYS A 303 13.19 1.25 -7.25
C LYS A 303 12.98 1.72 -5.80
N GLU A 304 12.44 2.92 -5.63
CA GLU A 304 12.06 3.44 -4.31
C GLU A 304 10.99 2.57 -3.65
N MET A 305 10.01 2.10 -4.43
CA MET A 305 8.96 1.21 -3.94
C MET A 305 9.53 -0.14 -3.49
N ILE A 306 10.38 -0.78 -4.29
CA ILE A 306 11.08 -2.03 -3.90
C ILE A 306 11.83 -1.85 -2.58
N TYR A 307 12.53 -0.73 -2.43
CA TYR A 307 13.24 -0.43 -1.20
C TYR A 307 12.31 -0.33 0.02
N LYS A 308 11.19 0.42 -0.12
CA LYS A 308 10.18 0.56 0.94
C LYS A 308 9.56 -0.79 1.30
N GLU A 309 9.30 -1.63 0.31
CA GLU A 309 8.77 -2.97 0.52
C GLU A 309 9.74 -3.83 1.36
N GLU A 310 10.99 -3.95 0.93
CA GLU A 310 11.96 -4.86 1.54
C GLU A 310 12.42 -4.41 2.93
N ASN A 311 12.50 -3.09 3.16
CA ASN A 311 13.09 -2.53 4.37
C ASN A 311 12.05 -2.00 5.37
N ILE A 312 10.79 -1.81 4.94
CA ILE A 312 9.73 -1.26 5.80
C ILE A 312 8.54 -2.21 5.85
N LEU A 313 7.92 -2.50 4.70
CA LEU A 313 6.68 -3.28 4.66
C LEU A 313 6.88 -4.73 5.11
N PHE A 314 7.84 -5.45 4.53
CA PHE A 314 8.04 -6.87 4.84
C PHE A 314 8.51 -7.11 6.28
N PRO A 315 9.44 -6.33 6.85
CA PRO A 315 9.77 -6.41 8.27
C PRO A 315 8.57 -6.13 9.17
N LEU A 316 7.73 -5.16 8.83
CA LEU A 316 6.52 -4.85 9.58
C LEU A 316 5.53 -6.02 9.54
N CYS A 317 5.24 -6.57 8.36
CA CYS A 317 4.38 -7.74 8.23
C CYS A 317 4.96 -8.94 8.98
N ALA A 318 6.27 -9.21 8.86
CA ALA A 318 6.93 -10.32 9.53
C ALA A 318 6.90 -10.23 11.05
N GLU A 319 6.87 -9.01 11.60
CA GLU A 319 6.78 -8.78 13.05
C GLU A 319 5.39 -9.13 13.60
N TYR A 320 4.33 -8.72 12.89
CA TYR A 320 2.95 -8.76 13.41
C TYR A 320 2.13 -9.96 12.93
N PHE A 321 2.30 -10.38 11.68
CA PHE A 321 1.43 -11.39 11.07
C PHE A 321 1.65 -12.76 11.71
N LYS A 322 0.53 -13.45 11.96
CA LYS A 322 0.54 -14.81 12.50
C LYS A 322 0.81 -15.82 11.39
N LYS A 323 1.22 -17.01 11.81
CA LYS A 323 1.47 -18.13 10.91
C LYS A 323 0.23 -18.49 10.07
N GLU A 324 -0.94 -18.52 10.70
CA GLU A 324 -2.21 -18.87 10.05
C GLU A 324 -2.57 -17.86 8.95
N GLU A 325 -2.35 -16.57 9.22
CA GLU A 325 -2.57 -15.48 8.26
C GLU A 325 -1.60 -15.60 7.08
N TRP A 326 -0.32 -15.94 7.32
CA TRP A 326 0.63 -16.19 6.24
C TRP A 326 0.21 -17.36 5.34
N VAL A 327 -0.38 -18.42 5.91
CA VAL A 327 -0.88 -19.56 5.14
C VAL A 327 -2.06 -19.15 4.26
N GLU A 328 -2.97 -18.32 4.78
CA GLU A 328 -4.08 -17.75 4.00
C GLU A 328 -3.57 -16.86 2.86
N ILE A 329 -2.64 -15.94 3.16
CA ILE A 329 -2.00 -15.08 2.16
C ILE A 329 -1.35 -15.92 1.06
N ALA A 330 -0.61 -16.97 1.43
CA ALA A 330 0.08 -17.83 0.47
C ALA A 330 -0.90 -18.63 -0.41
N ARG A 331 -2.07 -19.00 0.11
CA ARG A 331 -3.14 -19.67 -0.66
C ARG A 331 -3.68 -18.73 -1.74
N ASP A 332 -3.93 -17.47 -1.38
CA ASP A 332 -4.57 -16.48 -2.26
C ASP A 332 -3.61 -15.91 -3.31
N PHE A 333 -2.29 -16.00 -3.11
CA PHE A 333 -1.28 -15.56 -4.09
C PHE A 333 -1.48 -16.16 -5.49
N ASN A 334 -1.98 -17.40 -5.56
CA ASN A 334 -2.25 -18.08 -6.83
C ASN A 334 -3.36 -17.40 -7.66
N GLU A 335 -4.29 -16.68 -7.04
CA GLU A 335 -5.36 -15.97 -7.75
C GLU A 335 -4.83 -14.78 -8.57
N TYR A 336 -3.75 -14.15 -8.10
CA TYR A 336 -3.11 -13.01 -8.76
C TYR A 336 -2.08 -13.44 -9.82
N GLY A 337 -1.50 -14.64 -9.64
CA GLY A 337 -0.49 -15.23 -10.52
C GLY A 337 0.90 -14.56 -10.43
N PRO A 338 1.90 -15.13 -11.12
CA PRO A 338 3.30 -14.67 -10.98
C PRO A 338 3.53 -13.31 -11.64
N CYS A 339 4.36 -12.47 -11.01
CA CYS A 339 4.91 -11.24 -11.57
C CYS A 339 6.37 -11.43 -11.98
N LEU A 340 6.63 -11.51 -13.30
CA LEU A 340 7.97 -11.63 -13.91
C LEU A 340 8.78 -12.89 -13.55
N ILE A 341 8.36 -13.67 -12.56
CA ILE A 341 8.83 -15.04 -12.29
C ILE A 341 8.06 -16.06 -13.14
N ASN A 342 8.60 -17.28 -13.30
CA ASN A 342 7.97 -18.33 -14.11
C ASN A 342 6.71 -18.90 -13.45
N GLU A 343 6.80 -19.24 -12.17
CA GLU A 343 5.73 -19.80 -11.35
C GLU A 343 5.93 -19.37 -9.90
N ILE A 344 4.84 -19.37 -9.11
CA ILE A 344 4.90 -19.08 -7.68
C ILE A 344 5.36 -20.37 -6.98
N PRO A 345 6.52 -20.37 -6.27
CA PRO A 345 6.96 -21.55 -5.53
C PRO A 345 5.91 -21.96 -4.48
N LYS A 346 5.69 -23.27 -4.35
CA LYS A 346 4.71 -23.80 -3.39
C LYS A 346 5.31 -23.78 -1.98
N TRP A 347 4.55 -23.27 -1.02
CA TRP A 347 4.92 -23.39 0.39
C TRP A 347 4.34 -24.67 1.00
N ASP A 348 5.22 -25.53 1.53
CA ASP A 348 4.84 -26.85 2.08
C ASP A 348 3.85 -26.79 3.25
N GLU A 349 3.73 -25.64 3.92
CA GLU A 349 2.82 -25.46 5.05
C GLU A 349 1.36 -25.18 4.65
N ILE A 350 1.10 -24.95 3.35
CA ILE A 350 -0.27 -24.86 2.84
C ILE A 350 -0.87 -26.26 2.86
N ASN A 351 -1.58 -26.59 3.94
CA ASN A 351 -2.45 -27.75 3.97
C ASN A 351 -3.63 -27.49 3.02
N GLU A 352 -3.69 -28.26 1.93
CA GLU A 352 -4.81 -28.25 0.97
C GLU A 352 -6.13 -28.71 1.62
N ASN A 353 -6.07 -29.38 2.78
CA ASN A 353 -7.20 -30.06 3.42
C ASN A 353 -8.05 -29.21 4.39
N THR A 354 -8.14 -27.90 4.24
CA THR A 354 -9.07 -27.06 5.01
C THR A 354 -10.27 -26.58 4.18
N GLU A 355 -10.81 -27.42 3.31
CA GLU A 355 -12.14 -27.21 2.75
C GLU A 355 -13.19 -27.56 3.82
N ILE A 356 -13.37 -26.65 4.78
CA ILE A 356 -14.37 -26.82 5.82
C ILE A 356 -15.74 -26.56 5.18
N THR A 357 -16.42 -27.64 4.80
CA THR A 357 -17.85 -27.63 4.50
C THR A 357 -18.61 -28.21 5.69
N GLU A 358 -19.06 -27.34 6.60
CA GLU A 358 -19.76 -27.74 7.82
C GLU A 358 -21.01 -26.87 8.04
N VAL A 359 -22.05 -27.45 8.64
CA VAL A 359 -23.18 -26.68 9.16
C VAL A 359 -23.22 -26.83 10.69
N ASN A 360 -23.11 -25.70 11.41
CA ASN A 360 -23.11 -25.67 12.87
C ASN A 360 -23.93 -24.49 13.39
N ASN A 361 -24.91 -24.77 14.27
CA ASN A 361 -25.69 -23.76 14.99
C ASN A 361 -26.13 -22.55 14.12
N ASP A 362 -26.77 -22.82 12.97
CA ASP A 362 -27.28 -21.83 11.99
C ASP A 362 -26.23 -21.19 11.05
N LYS A 363 -24.95 -21.57 11.17
CA LYS A 363 -23.87 -21.15 10.26
C LYS A 363 -23.52 -22.26 9.26
N ILE A 364 -23.36 -21.88 8.01
CA ILE A 364 -22.78 -22.67 6.93
C ILE A 364 -21.36 -22.17 6.72
N TYR A 365 -20.39 -23.05 6.89
CA TYR A 365 -18.99 -22.86 6.56
C TYR A 365 -18.77 -23.46 5.18
N LEU A 366 -18.23 -22.65 4.27
CA LEU A 366 -17.82 -23.04 2.93
C LEU A 366 -16.35 -22.61 2.73
N PRO A 367 -15.63 -23.18 1.74
CA PRO A 367 -14.27 -22.73 1.42
C PRO A 367 -14.17 -21.22 1.15
N GLY A 368 -15.20 -20.63 0.53
CA GLY A 368 -15.28 -19.18 0.25
C GLY A 368 -15.78 -18.30 1.40
N GLY A 369 -15.96 -18.84 2.61
CA GLY A 369 -16.35 -18.08 3.79
C GLY A 369 -17.55 -18.65 4.56
N THR A 370 -18.05 -17.88 5.54
CA THR A 370 -19.14 -18.29 6.44
C THR A 370 -20.38 -17.44 6.25
N ILE A 371 -21.55 -18.07 6.10
CA ILE A 371 -22.86 -17.40 6.03
C ILE A 371 -23.86 -18.06 6.97
N THR A 372 -24.87 -17.33 7.43
CA THR A 372 -25.99 -17.92 8.19
C THR A 372 -27.08 -18.47 7.26
N LEU A 373 -27.90 -19.43 7.73
CA LEU A 373 -29.05 -19.90 6.93
C LEU A 373 -30.02 -18.76 6.59
N LYS A 374 -30.17 -17.79 7.50
CA LYS A 374 -30.97 -16.59 7.26
C LYS A 374 -30.42 -15.75 6.11
N GLN A 375 -29.10 -15.54 6.04
CA GLN A 375 -28.46 -14.83 4.93
C GLN A 375 -28.62 -15.61 3.62
N LEU A 376 -28.36 -16.93 3.62
CA LEU A 376 -28.52 -17.77 2.42
C LEU A 376 -29.94 -17.68 1.85
N ARG A 377 -30.97 -17.79 2.69
CA ARG A 377 -32.37 -17.65 2.27
C ARG A 377 -32.65 -16.29 1.63
N VAL A 378 -32.11 -15.21 2.21
CA VAL A 378 -32.30 -13.86 1.65
C VAL A 378 -31.58 -13.73 0.31
N VAL A 379 -30.34 -14.23 0.19
CA VAL A 379 -29.59 -14.23 -1.07
C VAL A 379 -30.36 -14.95 -2.16
N LEU A 380 -30.83 -16.17 -1.91
CA LEU A 380 -31.58 -16.96 -2.91
C LEU A 380 -32.85 -16.26 -3.42
N ASN A 381 -33.46 -15.38 -2.61
CA ASN A 381 -34.67 -14.63 -2.98
C ASN A 381 -34.36 -13.24 -3.58
N LEU A 382 -33.13 -12.74 -3.47
CA LEU A 382 -32.70 -11.47 -4.04
C LEU A 382 -32.14 -11.61 -5.46
N LEU A 383 -31.61 -12.79 -5.79
CA LEU A 383 -31.08 -13.05 -7.12
C LEU A 383 -32.21 -12.87 -8.16
N PRO A 384 -31.95 -12.20 -9.31
CA PRO A 384 -32.96 -11.98 -10.35
C PRO A 384 -33.20 -13.24 -11.20
N VAL A 385 -33.29 -14.41 -10.56
CA VAL A 385 -33.45 -15.72 -11.19
C VAL A 385 -34.34 -16.59 -10.31
N GLU A 386 -35.32 -17.26 -10.93
CA GLU A 386 -36.13 -18.26 -10.24
C GLU A 386 -35.33 -19.56 -10.19
N ILE A 387 -35.17 -20.15 -9.01
CA ILE A 387 -34.32 -21.32 -8.78
C ILE A 387 -35.20 -22.49 -8.35
N THR A 388 -35.04 -23.62 -9.05
CA THR A 388 -35.66 -24.90 -8.72
C THR A 388 -34.58 -25.97 -8.61
N ILE A 389 -34.58 -26.74 -7.51
CA ILE A 389 -33.64 -27.84 -7.30
C ILE A 389 -34.41 -29.16 -7.25
N ILE A 390 -33.95 -30.10 -8.07
CA ILE A 390 -34.36 -31.49 -8.14
C ILE A 390 -33.18 -32.33 -7.66
N ASP A 391 -33.41 -33.24 -6.72
CA ASP A 391 -32.35 -34.08 -6.17
C ASP A 391 -31.91 -35.22 -7.12
N GLU A 392 -30.94 -36.02 -6.69
CA GLU A 392 -30.41 -37.16 -7.44
C GLU A 392 -31.46 -38.25 -7.73
N ASN A 393 -32.55 -38.26 -6.96
CA ASN A 393 -33.67 -39.18 -7.07
C ASN A 393 -34.84 -38.61 -7.89
N ASP A 394 -34.62 -37.50 -8.60
CA ASP A 394 -35.58 -36.81 -9.46
C ASP A 394 -36.77 -36.20 -8.70
N ILE A 395 -36.57 -35.88 -7.42
CA ILE A 395 -37.58 -35.29 -6.53
C ILE A 395 -37.36 -33.78 -6.42
N ASN A 396 -38.42 -32.98 -6.60
CA ASN A 396 -38.35 -31.53 -6.34
C ASN A 396 -38.09 -31.28 -4.85
N ARG A 397 -36.97 -30.61 -4.52
CA ARG A 397 -36.60 -30.32 -3.12
C ARG A 397 -36.73 -28.86 -2.73
N PHE A 398 -36.49 -27.96 -3.67
CA PHE A 398 -36.46 -26.54 -3.36
C PHE A 398 -36.98 -25.71 -4.52
N PHE A 399 -37.72 -24.67 -4.16
CA PHE A 399 -38.03 -23.52 -5.01
C PHE A 399 -37.67 -22.27 -4.20
N ASP A 400 -37.05 -21.28 -4.83
CA ASP A 400 -36.90 -19.95 -4.25
C ASP A 400 -38.26 -19.35 -3.86
N GLU A 401 -38.29 -18.31 -3.02
CA GLU A 401 -39.54 -17.68 -2.57
C GLU A 401 -39.84 -16.40 -3.37
N GLY A 402 -41.10 -15.96 -3.36
CA GLY A 402 -41.51 -14.70 -4.02
C GLY A 402 -42.29 -14.90 -5.31
N GLU A 403 -42.50 -13.79 -6.03
CA GLU A 403 -43.24 -13.77 -7.30
C GLU A 403 -42.43 -14.42 -8.41
N LYS A 404 -43.06 -15.32 -9.17
CA LYS A 404 -42.45 -16.08 -10.26
C LYS A 404 -43.25 -15.96 -11.55
N LEU A 405 -42.55 -15.94 -12.68
CA LEU A 405 -43.10 -16.10 -14.03
C LEU A 405 -43.65 -17.51 -14.25
N PHE A 406 -43.00 -18.51 -13.65
CA PHE A 406 -43.50 -19.88 -13.66
C PHE A 406 -44.03 -20.26 -12.27
N GLU A 407 -45.32 -20.60 -12.21
CA GLU A 407 -45.94 -21.01 -10.96
C GLU A 407 -45.25 -22.28 -10.41
N ARG A 408 -44.87 -22.22 -9.13
CA ARG A 408 -44.25 -23.31 -8.37
C ARG A 408 -45.08 -23.57 -7.10
N PRO A 409 -46.19 -24.31 -7.21
CA PRO A 409 -47.03 -24.56 -6.04
C PRO A 409 -46.28 -25.46 -5.05
N HIS A 410 -46.34 -25.13 -3.75
CA HIS A 410 -45.62 -25.88 -2.71
C HIS A 410 -45.99 -27.37 -2.67
N ILE A 411 -47.18 -27.74 -3.15
CA ILE A 411 -47.63 -29.13 -3.26
C ILE A 411 -46.78 -29.98 -4.23
N ALA A 412 -45.94 -29.35 -5.07
CA ALA A 412 -45.00 -30.02 -5.96
C ALA A 412 -43.69 -30.42 -5.24
N LEU A 413 -43.39 -29.83 -4.08
CA LEU A 413 -42.23 -30.22 -3.26
C LEU A 413 -42.38 -31.66 -2.79
N ASN A 414 -41.27 -32.37 -2.73
CA ASN A 414 -41.16 -33.79 -2.36
C ASN A 414 -41.96 -34.73 -3.28
N LYS A 415 -42.18 -34.32 -4.54
CA LYS A 415 -42.74 -35.17 -5.60
C LYS A 415 -41.76 -35.31 -6.76
N GLU A 416 -41.88 -36.41 -7.49
CA GLU A 416 -41.16 -36.61 -8.75
C GLU A 416 -41.42 -35.46 -9.71
N VAL A 417 -40.35 -34.91 -10.28
CA VAL A 417 -40.40 -33.82 -11.27
C VAL A 417 -41.30 -34.16 -12.47
N TYR A 418 -41.33 -35.43 -12.86
CA TYR A 418 -42.11 -35.95 -13.97
C TYR A 418 -43.62 -35.72 -13.78
N SER A 419 -44.11 -35.88 -12.56
CA SER A 419 -45.53 -35.73 -12.22
C SER A 419 -46.02 -34.29 -12.31
N CYS A 420 -45.10 -33.32 -12.31
CA CYS A 420 -45.39 -31.90 -12.41
C CYS A 420 -45.52 -31.41 -13.86
N HIS A 421 -45.24 -32.27 -14.84
CA HIS A 421 -45.22 -31.92 -16.25
C HIS A 421 -46.36 -32.60 -17.03
N PRO A 422 -46.93 -31.94 -18.06
CA PRO A 422 -47.90 -32.58 -18.95
C PRO A 422 -47.29 -33.78 -19.69
N LYS A 423 -48.10 -34.80 -20.01
CA LYS A 423 -47.67 -36.04 -20.72
C LYS A 423 -46.86 -35.83 -22.00
N LYS A 424 -47.02 -34.67 -22.66
CA LYS A 424 -46.27 -34.33 -23.89
C LYS A 424 -44.84 -33.86 -23.59
N VAL A 425 -44.59 -33.31 -22.41
CA VAL A 425 -43.31 -32.72 -22.00
C VAL A 425 -42.51 -33.70 -21.13
N GLU A 426 -43.18 -34.56 -20.37
CA GLU A 426 -42.54 -35.57 -19.51
C GLU A 426 -41.39 -36.35 -20.18
N PRO A 427 -41.53 -36.88 -21.43
CA PRO A 427 -40.43 -37.61 -22.07
C PRO A 427 -39.18 -36.75 -22.32
N VAL A 428 -39.37 -35.44 -22.56
CA VAL A 428 -38.27 -34.49 -22.77
C VAL A 428 -37.52 -34.25 -21.46
N VAL A 429 -38.25 -34.12 -20.35
CA VAL A 429 -37.65 -33.95 -19.00
C VAL A 429 -36.88 -35.20 -18.60
N ARG A 430 -37.43 -36.39 -18.84
CA ARG A 430 -36.74 -37.67 -18.59
C ARG A 430 -35.43 -37.76 -19.37
N SER A 431 -35.49 -37.52 -20.68
CA SER A 431 -34.30 -37.55 -21.53
C SER A 431 -33.24 -36.53 -21.10
N LEU A 432 -33.64 -35.34 -20.65
CA LEU A 432 -32.73 -34.32 -20.15
C LEU A 432 -31.99 -34.79 -18.88
N ILE A 433 -32.74 -35.31 -17.90
CA ILE A 433 -32.17 -35.78 -16.63
C ILE A 433 -31.28 -37.01 -16.86
N GLU A 434 -31.66 -37.91 -17.77
CA GLU A 434 -30.81 -39.04 -18.17
C GLU A 434 -29.49 -38.58 -18.81
N ASP A 435 -29.53 -37.57 -19.68
CA ASP A 435 -28.33 -36.97 -20.26
C ASP A 435 -27.43 -36.35 -19.18
N PHE A 436 -28.00 -35.72 -18.15
CA PHE A 436 -27.24 -35.22 -17.00
C PHE A 436 -26.66 -36.36 -16.15
N LYS A 437 -27.47 -37.34 -15.76
CA LYS A 437 -27.01 -38.50 -14.95
C LYS A 437 -25.89 -39.29 -15.62
N SER A 438 -25.96 -39.44 -16.95
CA SER A 438 -24.94 -40.16 -17.73
C SER A 438 -23.67 -39.36 -18.03
N GLY A 439 -23.64 -38.05 -17.72
CA GLY A 439 -22.52 -37.18 -18.07
C GLY A 439 -22.44 -36.82 -19.55
N LYS A 440 -23.48 -37.10 -20.33
CA LYS A 440 -23.55 -36.73 -21.76
C LYS A 440 -23.59 -35.21 -21.96
N ARG A 441 -24.09 -34.48 -20.97
CA ARG A 441 -24.11 -33.02 -20.92
C ARG A 441 -24.12 -32.54 -19.47
N ASP A 442 -23.70 -31.30 -19.23
CA ASP A 442 -23.80 -30.65 -17.91
C ASP A 442 -24.74 -29.45 -17.90
N SER A 443 -25.13 -28.93 -19.07
CA SER A 443 -26.12 -27.87 -19.15
C SER A 443 -27.04 -27.96 -20.38
N MET A 444 -28.20 -27.30 -20.27
CA MET A 444 -29.12 -27.02 -21.36
C MET A 444 -29.71 -25.63 -21.20
N HIS A 445 -29.73 -24.86 -22.28
CA HIS A 445 -30.24 -23.50 -22.29
C HIS A 445 -31.38 -23.39 -23.30
N VAL A 446 -32.53 -22.89 -22.85
CA VAL A 446 -33.74 -22.76 -23.67
C VAL A 446 -34.22 -21.32 -23.62
N LEU A 447 -34.18 -20.65 -24.77
CA LEU A 447 -34.80 -19.34 -24.92
C LEU A 447 -36.30 -19.52 -25.12
N GLY A 448 -37.09 -18.87 -24.27
CA GLY A 448 -38.54 -18.96 -24.28
C GLY A 448 -39.21 -17.59 -24.19
N SER A 449 -40.54 -17.64 -24.13
CA SER A 449 -41.35 -16.47 -23.80
C SER A 449 -42.48 -16.84 -22.85
N LYS A 450 -42.70 -16.00 -21.84
CA LYS A 450 -43.78 -16.16 -20.85
C LYS A 450 -44.37 -14.78 -20.56
N ARG A 451 -45.70 -14.66 -20.59
CA ARG A 451 -46.42 -13.38 -20.35
C ARG A 451 -45.88 -12.20 -21.19
N HIS A 452 -45.51 -12.45 -22.45
CA HIS A 452 -44.90 -11.50 -23.39
C HIS A 452 -43.47 -11.03 -23.04
N GLN A 453 -42.85 -11.60 -22.02
CA GLN A 453 -41.45 -11.35 -21.68
C GLN A 453 -40.56 -12.44 -22.29
N LYS A 454 -39.33 -12.09 -22.66
CA LYS A 454 -38.30 -13.07 -23.05
C LYS A 454 -37.67 -13.65 -21.78
N VAL A 455 -37.52 -14.97 -21.75
CA VAL A 455 -36.91 -15.68 -20.62
C VAL A 455 -35.83 -16.62 -21.12
N LEU A 456 -34.74 -16.73 -20.37
CA LEU A 456 -33.74 -17.77 -20.55
C LEU A 456 -33.92 -18.80 -19.45
N ILE A 457 -34.29 -20.03 -19.84
CA ILE A 457 -34.42 -21.15 -18.91
C ILE A 457 -33.15 -21.98 -19.02
N ASN A 458 -32.42 -22.07 -17.92
CA ASN A 458 -31.18 -22.82 -17.83
C ASN A 458 -31.40 -24.06 -16.98
N TYR A 459 -30.92 -25.20 -17.46
CA TYR A 459 -30.86 -26.45 -16.71
C TYR A 459 -29.40 -26.82 -16.52
N TYR A 460 -29.01 -27.17 -15.30
CA TYR A 460 -27.65 -27.55 -14.94
C TYR A 460 -27.66 -28.88 -14.20
N ALA A 461 -26.71 -29.75 -14.53
CA ALA A 461 -26.37 -30.90 -13.69
C ALA A 461 -25.63 -30.37 -12.46
N LEU A 462 -26.19 -30.61 -11.26
CA LEU A 462 -25.50 -30.35 -10.00
C LEU A 462 -24.54 -31.51 -9.76
N ARG A 463 -23.26 -31.21 -9.56
CA ARG A 463 -22.22 -32.19 -9.28
C ARG A 463 -21.33 -31.74 -8.15
N ASP A 464 -20.78 -32.70 -7.41
CA ASP A 464 -19.69 -32.43 -6.46
C ASP A 464 -18.32 -32.35 -7.18
N GLU A 465 -17.27 -32.10 -6.39
CA GLU A 465 -15.88 -31.99 -6.86
C GLU A 465 -15.33 -33.29 -7.48
N GLU A 466 -15.91 -34.44 -7.10
CA GLU A 466 -15.62 -35.75 -7.69
C GLU A 466 -16.45 -36.04 -8.95
N ASN A 467 -17.23 -35.05 -9.43
CA ASN A 467 -18.10 -35.12 -10.59
C ASN A 467 -19.32 -36.06 -10.42
N ASN A 468 -19.67 -36.44 -9.19
CA ASN A 468 -20.85 -37.23 -8.88
C ASN A 468 -22.10 -36.38 -9.05
N TYR A 469 -23.16 -36.95 -9.65
CA TYR A 469 -24.42 -36.24 -9.87
C TYR A 469 -25.23 -36.11 -8.57
N LEU A 470 -25.50 -34.87 -8.15
CA LEU A 470 -26.29 -34.52 -6.97
C LEU A 470 -27.73 -34.11 -7.31
N GLY A 471 -28.03 -33.86 -8.58
CA GLY A 471 -29.36 -33.39 -8.98
C GLY A 471 -29.36 -32.47 -10.20
N THR A 472 -30.50 -31.84 -10.45
CA THR A 472 -30.68 -30.85 -11.52
C THR A 472 -31.12 -29.53 -10.91
N MET A 473 -30.49 -28.44 -11.33
CA MET A 473 -30.98 -27.08 -11.08
C MET A 473 -31.63 -26.51 -12.33
N GLU A 474 -32.85 -26.03 -12.21
CA GLU A 474 -33.50 -25.16 -13.19
C GLU A 474 -33.40 -23.70 -12.70
N ALA A 475 -32.94 -22.81 -13.57
CA ALA A 475 -32.75 -21.39 -13.32
C ALA A 475 -33.42 -20.57 -14.42
N VAL A 476 -34.49 -19.85 -14.09
CA VAL A 476 -35.26 -19.01 -15.03
C VAL A 476 -34.85 -17.56 -14.87
N LEU A 477 -34.26 -16.99 -15.91
CA LEU A 477 -33.84 -15.59 -15.96
C LEU A 477 -34.78 -14.76 -16.85
N PRO A 478 -35.58 -13.84 -16.28
CA PRO A 478 -36.25 -12.81 -17.05
C PRO A 478 -35.22 -11.90 -17.73
N LEU A 479 -35.33 -11.70 -19.04
CA LEU A 479 -34.31 -10.94 -19.80
C LEU A 479 -34.67 -9.47 -20.02
N GLU A 480 -35.89 -9.06 -19.71
CA GLU A 480 -36.41 -7.74 -20.11
C GLU A 480 -35.59 -6.59 -19.51
N SER A 481 -35.31 -6.64 -18.21
CA SER A 481 -34.50 -5.65 -17.49
C SER A 481 -33.07 -5.59 -18.05
N ILE A 482 -32.44 -6.75 -18.24
CA ILE A 482 -31.09 -6.87 -18.80
C ILE A 482 -31.02 -6.29 -20.21
N ILE A 483 -31.99 -6.61 -21.07
CA ILE A 483 -32.07 -6.09 -22.44
C ILE A 483 -32.19 -4.56 -22.43
N ASN A 484 -33.01 -4.00 -21.55
CA ASN A 484 -33.18 -2.54 -21.45
C ASN A 484 -31.88 -1.86 -21.01
N ILE A 485 -31.19 -2.41 -20.00
CA ILE A 485 -29.90 -1.88 -19.52
C ILE A 485 -28.85 -1.89 -20.64
N LEU A 486 -28.76 -3.00 -21.39
CA LEU A 486 -27.80 -3.13 -22.49
C LEU A 486 -28.10 -2.16 -23.65
N ASN A 487 -29.38 -1.85 -23.90
CA ASN A 487 -29.78 -0.90 -24.94
C ASN A 487 -29.52 0.57 -24.54
N ASP A 488 -29.52 0.88 -23.25
CA ASP A 488 -29.35 2.24 -22.75
C ASP A 488 -27.88 2.74 -22.78
N ASP A 489 -26.92 1.86 -23.03
CA ASP A 489 -25.46 2.13 -23.20
C ASP A 489 -24.83 3.01 -22.08
N LYS A 490 -25.48 3.06 -20.91
CA LYS A 490 -25.03 3.81 -19.73
C LYS A 490 -23.89 3.07 -19.04
N LYS A 491 -22.77 3.76 -18.84
CA LYS A 491 -21.70 3.31 -17.94
C LYS A 491 -21.92 3.91 -16.55
N GLY A 492 -22.16 3.09 -15.55
CA GLY A 492 -22.38 3.52 -14.16
C GLY A 492 -23.44 2.68 -13.44
N PRO A 493 -23.81 3.05 -12.20
CA PRO A 493 -24.90 2.39 -11.49
C PRO A 493 -26.20 2.55 -12.27
N VAL A 494 -26.93 1.44 -12.42
CA VAL A 494 -28.25 1.41 -13.05
C VAL A 494 -29.23 0.84 -12.03
N ASP A 495 -30.31 1.58 -11.78
CA ASP A 495 -31.36 1.13 -10.86
C ASP A 495 -32.14 -0.03 -11.50
N TYR A 496 -32.37 -1.10 -10.72
CA TYR A 496 -33.13 -2.28 -11.12
C TYR A 496 -34.59 -2.20 -10.68
#